data_AF-A0A1F5UN08-F1
#
_entry.id   AF-A0A1F5UN08-F1
#
_cell.length_a   1.000
_cell.length_b   1.000
_cell.length_c   1.000
_cell.angle_alpha   90.00
_cell.angle_beta   90.00
_cell.angle_gamma   90.00
#
_symmetry.space_group_name_H-M   'P 1'
#
loop_
_entity.id
_entity.type
_entity.pdbx_description
1 polymer ?
#
loop_
_entity_poly.entity_id
_entity_poly.type
_entity_poly.pdbx_seq_one_letter_code
_entity_poly.pdbx_strand_id
1 'polypeptide(L)'
;AKSSDNDRGFIYFERSVLERIYRETVPKKNEIKDTVSISIAKDEYEPVQIGIYPLKDIGDVELLASDLTDSNGNKIDKSNVDIKVVRYLGQGVGLNYMKYFMVIPKTIEKMEKLDIKKGVTRALWVTIKAPASAKPGNYKAEINLKSEGIKNGKFTLEVEVLPFAVVSNPKIIYAVAMTYEFNGIYNAKGKDADKMWELAEKNFIDMKEHGMTAVFPHATAACLEQDGHPYLPDLEANLKLAKKVGFTKPVIWYEGPVLKSAKVKNLGNIKEYKSSVHPALAKNITRYYDAYCKKEGYPGVIYLPIDEPGLNDGLADGDAPDKRQKIAYELYKEIKAAGGETLLTCTPESIKNVENLVDWWVMAWITPELAANAKAKNAKLGIYPNGAVMGQGTVSTRLSFGYYAWANNLDAVTPWTYPVSAANAPLNFMRKGEGKTKAKDGYIGLDGKPVTIIQWELVREGIDDAKYLYTLETSVKEAKKSAINNPAVKEAENLIASIKENVEAASKNAKYEHYATGEILEQKIWNPAKFEQLRKQISELIKKLKG
;
A
#
# COMPACT_ATOMS: atom_id res chain seq x y z
N ALA A 1 -19.46 -5.75 31.69
CA ALA A 1 -19.03 -4.41 32.13
C ALA A 1 -18.48 -4.52 33.55
N LYS A 2 -17.27 -4.04 33.80
CA LYS A 2 -16.74 -3.78 35.15
C LYS A 2 -17.27 -2.44 35.67
N SER A 3 -17.10 -2.13 36.95
CA SER A 3 -17.59 -0.88 37.57
C SER A 3 -17.19 0.36 36.76
N SER A 4 -15.92 0.44 36.35
CA SER A 4 -15.40 1.56 35.57
C SER A 4 -16.08 1.74 34.20
N ASP A 5 -16.56 0.64 33.58
CA ASP A 5 -17.29 0.70 32.31
C ASP A 5 -18.68 1.31 32.50
N ASN A 6 -19.36 0.93 33.57
CA ASN A 6 -20.68 1.48 33.91
C ASN A 6 -20.57 2.97 34.25
N ASP A 7 -19.53 3.35 35.00
CA ASP A 7 -19.29 4.74 35.41
C ASP A 7 -19.00 5.65 34.20
N ARG A 8 -18.14 5.21 33.27
CA ARG A 8 -17.86 5.98 32.03
C ARG A 8 -18.94 5.84 30.97
N GLY A 9 -19.80 4.80 31.06
CA GLY A 9 -20.91 4.56 30.15
C GLY A 9 -20.54 3.86 28.84
N PHE A 10 -19.37 3.23 28.76
CA PHE A 10 -18.91 2.48 27.60
C PHE A 10 -17.79 1.49 27.98
N ILE A 11 -17.57 0.50 27.11
CA ILE A 11 -16.51 -0.50 27.23
C ILE A 11 -15.46 -0.25 26.14
N TYR A 12 -14.19 -0.20 26.53
CA TYR A 12 -13.09 -0.32 25.59
C TYR A 12 -12.73 -1.78 25.32
N PHE A 13 -12.31 -2.05 24.09
CA PHE A 13 -11.72 -3.33 23.74
C PHE A 13 -10.65 -3.16 22.67
N GLU A 14 -9.66 -4.04 22.67
CA GLU A 14 -8.66 -4.13 21.61
C GLU A 14 -9.04 -5.24 20.65
N ARG A 15 -8.91 -4.98 19.35
CA ARG A 15 -9.04 -6.00 18.31
C ARG A 15 -7.95 -5.79 17.27
N SER A 16 -7.44 -6.88 16.68
CA SER A 16 -6.41 -6.77 15.64
C SER A 16 -6.84 -5.83 14.52
N VAL A 17 -5.90 -5.06 13.97
CA VAL A 17 -6.09 -4.23 12.76
C VAL A 17 -6.51 -5.06 11.53
N LEU A 18 -6.29 -6.37 11.57
CA LEU A 18 -6.71 -7.32 10.54
C LEU A 18 -8.17 -7.76 10.69
N GLU A 19 -8.83 -7.50 11.82
CA GLU A 19 -10.22 -7.86 12.04
C GLU A 19 -11.11 -6.63 11.98
N ARG A 20 -12.22 -6.72 11.27
CA ARG A 20 -13.17 -5.60 11.16
C ARG A 20 -13.97 -5.45 12.47
N ILE A 21 -14.14 -4.21 12.91
CA ILE A 21 -15.12 -3.85 13.94
C ILE A 21 -16.34 -3.25 13.23
N TYR A 22 -17.44 -4.00 13.20
CA TYR A 22 -18.74 -3.56 12.68
C TYR A 22 -19.54 -2.75 13.71
N ARG A 23 -20.61 -2.07 13.29
CA ARG A 23 -21.46 -1.27 14.19
C ARG A 23 -22.15 -2.11 15.27
N GLU A 24 -22.44 -3.36 14.92
CA GLU A 24 -23.08 -4.39 15.75
C GLU A 24 -22.06 -5.29 16.46
N THR A 25 -20.76 -5.01 16.33
CA THR A 25 -19.72 -5.78 17.01
C THR A 25 -19.90 -5.68 18.52
N VAL A 26 -20.04 -6.84 19.16
CA VAL A 26 -19.96 -6.99 20.62
C VAL A 26 -18.54 -7.46 20.97
N PRO A 27 -17.85 -6.84 21.95
CA PRO A 27 -16.52 -7.27 22.35
C PRO A 27 -16.53 -8.64 23.02
N LYS A 28 -15.57 -9.49 22.66
CA LYS A 28 -15.32 -10.76 23.36
C LYS A 28 -14.71 -10.47 24.73
N LYS A 29 -14.91 -11.36 25.70
CA LYS A 29 -14.43 -11.17 27.09
C LYS A 29 -12.91 -10.91 27.16
N ASN A 30 -12.13 -11.55 26.31
CA ASN A 30 -10.67 -11.40 26.23
C ASN A 30 -10.20 -10.15 25.46
N GLU A 31 -11.10 -9.47 24.73
CA GLU A 31 -10.80 -8.22 24.04
C GLU A 31 -10.97 -7.01 24.97
N ILE A 32 -11.82 -7.11 26.00
CA ILE A 32 -12.14 -6.02 26.94
C ILE A 32 -10.92 -5.67 27.78
N LYS A 33 -10.33 -4.51 27.52
CA LYS A 33 -9.16 -3.97 28.21
C LYS A 33 -9.11 -2.45 28.06
N ASP A 34 -8.38 -1.80 28.96
CA ASP A 34 -8.14 -0.34 28.95
C ASP A 34 -6.69 0.00 28.57
N THR A 35 -5.95 -0.99 28.07
CA THR A 35 -4.54 -0.84 27.72
C THR A 35 -4.21 -1.69 26.50
N VAL A 36 -3.34 -1.19 25.64
CA VAL A 36 -2.70 -1.95 24.54
C VAL A 36 -1.19 -1.75 24.61
N SER A 37 -0.45 -2.81 24.29
CA SER A 37 1.01 -2.77 24.25
C SER A 37 1.50 -3.08 22.83
N ILE A 38 2.38 -2.23 22.30
CA ILE A 38 2.99 -2.39 20.97
C ILE A 38 4.50 -2.20 21.05
N SER A 39 5.21 -2.72 20.06
CA SER A 39 6.64 -2.45 19.84
C SER A 39 6.80 -1.80 18.46
N ILE A 40 7.61 -0.75 18.37
CA ILE A 40 7.77 0.05 17.16
C ILE A 40 9.26 0.35 16.93
N ALA A 41 9.74 0.19 15.70
CA ALA A 41 11.09 0.59 15.32
C ALA A 41 11.21 2.11 15.19
N LYS A 42 12.45 2.60 15.15
CA LYS A 42 12.68 4.02 14.86
C LYS A 42 12.28 4.32 13.42
N ASP A 43 11.64 5.48 13.24
CA ASP A 43 11.12 5.98 11.96
C ASP A 43 10.00 5.11 11.35
N GLU A 44 9.25 4.40 12.20
CA GLU A 44 8.12 3.56 11.83
C GLU A 44 6.77 4.19 12.25
N TYR A 45 5.70 3.76 11.59
CA TYR A 45 4.31 3.99 11.99
C TYR A 45 3.68 2.65 12.40
N GLU A 46 3.13 2.55 13.61
CA GLU A 46 2.45 1.34 14.10
C GLU A 46 1.00 1.66 14.47
N PRO A 47 0.00 1.01 13.84
CA PRO A 47 -1.41 1.21 14.14
C PRO A 47 -1.93 0.24 15.21
N VAL A 48 -2.85 0.73 16.04
CA VAL A 48 -3.71 -0.09 16.91
C VAL A 48 -5.18 0.21 16.61
N GLN A 49 -6.02 -0.80 16.71
CA GLN A 49 -7.47 -0.66 16.58
C GLN A 49 -8.15 -0.85 17.94
N ILE A 50 -8.84 0.21 18.38
CA ILE A 50 -9.52 0.25 19.68
C ILE A 50 -11.01 0.40 19.42
N GLY A 51 -11.79 -0.54 19.94
CA GLY A 51 -13.25 -0.49 19.89
C GLY A 51 -13.85 0.23 21.09
N ILE A 52 -14.91 0.99 20.85
CA ILE A 52 -15.77 1.61 21.85
C ILE A 52 -17.15 0.98 21.72
N TYR A 53 -17.58 0.25 22.75
CA TYR A 53 -18.94 -0.29 22.85
C TYR A 53 -19.76 0.55 23.83
N PRO A 54 -20.67 1.44 23.36
CA PRO A 54 -21.40 2.36 24.23
C PRO A 54 -22.53 1.67 25.00
N LEU A 55 -22.60 1.90 26.31
CA LEU A 55 -23.66 1.40 27.20
C LEU A 55 -24.82 2.39 27.34
N LYS A 56 -24.57 3.66 27.01
CA LYS A 56 -25.54 4.76 26.93
C LYS A 56 -25.18 5.70 25.78
N ASP A 57 -26.11 6.59 25.44
CA ASP A 57 -25.83 7.67 24.49
C ASP A 57 -24.91 8.71 25.13
N ILE A 58 -23.91 9.13 24.36
CA ILE A 58 -22.94 10.16 24.75
C ILE A 58 -22.73 11.04 23.52
N GLY A 59 -23.06 12.32 23.65
CA GLY A 59 -22.87 13.32 22.61
C GLY A 59 -21.52 14.03 22.72
N ASP A 60 -21.13 14.76 21.66
CA ASP A 60 -20.00 15.70 21.68
C ASP A 60 -18.68 15.11 22.21
N VAL A 61 -18.39 13.86 21.86
CA VAL A 61 -17.15 13.19 22.26
C VAL A 61 -15.97 13.77 21.50
N GLU A 62 -14.95 14.20 22.25
CA GLU A 62 -13.63 14.58 21.75
C GLU A 62 -12.59 13.51 22.11
N LEU A 63 -11.66 13.23 21.19
CA LEU A 63 -10.59 12.25 21.37
C LEU A 63 -9.24 12.97 21.42
N LEU A 64 -8.51 12.83 22.53
CA LEU A 64 -7.26 13.55 22.76
C LEU A 64 -6.13 12.59 23.16
N ALA A 65 -4.98 12.68 22.49
CA ALA A 65 -3.76 12.00 22.90
C ALA A 65 -2.95 12.85 23.90
N SER A 66 -2.33 12.20 24.87
CA SER A 66 -1.20 12.77 25.62
C SER A 66 0.11 12.62 24.84
N ASP A 67 1.16 13.26 25.33
CA ASP A 67 2.52 12.90 24.93
C ASP A 67 2.84 11.45 25.31
N LEU A 68 3.77 10.83 24.60
CA LEU A 68 4.37 9.58 25.05
C LEU A 68 5.57 9.91 25.94
N THR A 69 5.61 9.38 27.16
CA THR A 69 6.71 9.61 28.11
C THR A 69 7.27 8.30 28.65
N ASP A 70 8.60 8.22 28.77
CA ASP A 70 9.26 7.10 29.45
C ASP A 70 9.66 7.45 30.90
N SER A 71 10.20 6.48 31.63
CA SER A 71 10.65 6.67 33.03
C SER A 71 11.89 7.56 33.18
N ASN A 72 12.59 7.86 32.08
CA ASN A 72 13.80 8.68 32.06
C ASN A 72 13.49 10.14 31.72
N GLY A 73 12.22 10.50 31.51
CA GLY A 73 11.79 11.83 31.11
C GLY A 73 11.94 12.11 29.61
N ASN A 74 12.23 11.11 28.78
CA ASN A 74 12.17 11.26 27.33
C ASN A 74 10.71 11.43 26.90
N LYS A 75 10.50 12.27 25.89
CA LYS A 75 9.18 12.61 25.37
C LYS A 75 9.13 12.44 23.85
N ILE A 76 8.06 11.80 23.36
CA ILE A 76 7.61 11.89 21.97
C ILE A 76 6.32 12.71 21.97
N ASP A 77 6.30 13.79 21.20
CA ASP A 77 5.17 14.73 21.18
C ASP A 77 3.88 14.04 20.72
N LYS A 78 2.76 14.39 21.35
CA LYS A 78 1.41 13.90 21.01
C LYS A 78 1.03 14.08 19.54
N SER A 79 1.68 14.98 18.79
CA SER A 79 1.50 15.09 17.33
C SER A 79 1.87 13.82 16.57
N ASN A 80 2.60 12.89 17.19
CA ASN A 80 2.94 11.58 16.65
C ASN A 80 1.91 10.50 17.00
N VAL A 81 0.78 10.86 17.62
CA VAL A 81 -0.36 9.96 17.87
C VAL A 81 -1.54 10.49 17.07
N ASP A 82 -1.82 9.85 15.94
CA ASP A 82 -2.94 10.21 15.08
C ASP A 82 -4.15 9.33 15.43
N ILE A 83 -5.23 9.96 15.93
CA ILE A 83 -6.48 9.29 16.29
C ILE A 83 -7.51 9.57 15.20
N LYS A 84 -7.93 8.52 14.52
CA LYS A 84 -8.99 8.57 13.52
C LYS A 84 -10.12 7.61 13.87
N VAL A 85 -11.31 7.88 13.35
CA VAL A 85 -12.50 7.06 13.51
C VAL A 85 -12.76 6.31 12.21
N VAL A 86 -13.00 5.01 12.31
CA VAL A 86 -13.41 4.21 11.16
C VAL A 86 -14.84 4.55 10.80
N ARG A 87 -15.05 5.01 9.56
CA ARG A 87 -16.37 5.23 9.00
C ARG A 87 -16.89 3.98 8.32
N TYR A 88 -18.21 3.83 8.42
CA TYR A 88 -18.96 2.72 7.86
C TYR A 88 -19.71 3.17 6.61
N LEU A 89 -19.50 2.48 5.50
CA LEU A 89 -20.10 2.81 4.20
C LEU A 89 -20.96 1.65 3.70
N GLY A 90 -22.14 1.97 3.18
CA GLY A 90 -22.98 1.04 2.44
C GLY A 90 -22.39 0.76 1.06
N GLN A 91 -21.96 -0.48 0.80
CA GLN A 91 -21.40 -0.85 -0.49
C GLN A 91 -21.65 -2.32 -0.87
N GLY A 92 -21.46 -2.60 -2.16
CA GLY A 92 -21.36 -3.97 -2.68
C GLY A 92 -20.26 -4.77 -1.97
N VAL A 93 -20.46 -6.08 -1.81
CA VAL A 93 -19.46 -6.92 -1.13
C VAL A 93 -18.43 -7.41 -2.13
N GLY A 94 -17.24 -6.79 -2.16
CA GLY A 94 -16.13 -7.23 -3.03
C GLY A 94 -16.43 -7.15 -4.54
N LEU A 95 -15.46 -7.50 -5.40
CA LEU A 95 -15.60 -7.34 -6.87
C LEU A 95 -16.43 -8.46 -7.51
N ASN A 96 -16.36 -9.68 -6.97
CA ASN A 96 -17.10 -10.84 -7.47
C ASN A 96 -18.52 -10.97 -6.87
N TYR A 97 -18.88 -10.17 -5.88
CA TYR A 97 -20.16 -10.27 -5.15
C TYR A 97 -20.88 -8.92 -5.07
N MET A 98 -20.70 -8.09 -6.10
CA MET A 98 -21.26 -6.73 -6.23
C MET A 98 -22.80 -6.63 -6.15
N LYS A 99 -23.51 -7.78 -6.21
CA LYS A 99 -24.96 -7.88 -6.04
C LYS A 99 -25.42 -7.93 -4.58
N TYR A 100 -24.52 -8.23 -3.65
CA TYR A 100 -24.79 -8.24 -2.21
C TYR A 100 -24.35 -6.90 -1.62
N PHE A 101 -25.16 -6.31 -0.76
CA PHE A 101 -24.95 -4.98 -0.18
C PHE A 101 -24.79 -5.09 1.33
N MET A 102 -23.79 -4.42 1.89
CA MET A 102 -23.53 -4.37 3.34
C MET A 102 -23.03 -2.99 3.76
N VAL A 103 -23.26 -2.64 5.03
CA VAL A 103 -22.61 -1.49 5.68
C VAL A 103 -21.31 -1.99 6.30
N ILE A 104 -20.16 -1.61 5.73
CA ILE A 104 -18.86 -2.15 6.15
C ILE A 104 -17.92 -1.03 6.64
N PRO A 105 -17.02 -1.31 7.60
CA PRO A 105 -15.95 -0.38 7.95
C PRO A 105 -15.02 -0.18 6.74
N LYS A 106 -14.71 1.08 6.39
CA LYS A 106 -14.00 1.38 5.13
C LYS A 106 -12.95 2.48 5.23
N THR A 107 -13.37 3.74 5.43
CA THR A 107 -12.46 4.89 5.47
C THR A 107 -12.06 5.21 6.90
N ILE A 108 -10.88 5.80 7.06
CA ILE A 108 -10.32 6.16 8.36
C ILE A 108 -10.23 7.68 8.44
N GLU A 109 -11.11 8.30 9.23
CA GLU A 109 -11.40 9.74 9.15
C GLU A 109 -11.03 10.47 10.45
N LYS A 110 -10.45 11.66 10.31
CA LYS A 110 -10.27 12.54 11.45
C LYS A 110 -11.59 13.20 11.81
N MET A 111 -11.98 13.12 13.08
CA MET A 111 -13.22 13.69 13.60
C MET A 111 -12.88 14.67 14.72
N GLU A 112 -13.39 15.89 14.65
CA GLU A 112 -13.24 16.88 15.75
C GLU A 112 -14.11 16.48 16.95
N LYS A 113 -15.36 16.12 16.67
CA LYS A 113 -16.31 15.58 17.64
C LYS A 113 -17.11 14.43 17.05
N LEU A 114 -17.58 13.51 17.88
CA LEU A 114 -18.51 12.48 17.46
C LEU A 114 -19.58 12.16 18.51
N ASP A 115 -20.74 11.71 18.03
CA ASP A 115 -21.75 11.09 18.86
C ASP A 115 -21.54 9.57 18.90
N ILE A 116 -21.52 9.00 20.12
CA ILE A 116 -21.53 7.55 20.33
C ILE A 116 -22.87 7.16 20.94
N LYS A 117 -23.66 6.38 20.18
CA LYS A 117 -25.00 5.96 20.57
C LYS A 117 -24.96 4.55 21.15
N LYS A 118 -25.81 4.28 22.14
CA LYS A 118 -25.94 2.98 22.79
C LYS A 118 -26.14 1.88 21.75
N GLY A 119 -25.35 0.81 21.87
CA GLY A 119 -25.44 -0.34 20.97
C GLY A 119 -24.88 -0.11 19.56
N VAL A 120 -24.28 1.04 19.27
CA VAL A 120 -23.57 1.28 18.00
C VAL A 120 -22.08 1.43 18.26
N THR A 121 -21.36 0.33 18.09
CA THR A 121 -19.91 0.26 18.26
C THR A 121 -19.20 1.22 17.31
N ARG A 122 -18.11 1.81 17.82
CA ARG A 122 -17.17 2.63 17.04
C ARG A 122 -15.80 1.98 17.09
N ALA A 123 -15.07 2.07 15.98
CA ALA A 123 -13.67 1.70 15.93
C ALA A 123 -12.82 2.96 15.79
N LEU A 124 -11.82 3.07 16.66
CA LEU A 124 -10.73 4.02 16.55
C LEU A 124 -9.57 3.32 15.85
N TRP A 125 -8.99 3.99 14.87
CA TRP A 125 -7.70 3.64 14.28
C TRP A 125 -6.68 4.64 14.81
N VAL A 126 -5.74 4.16 15.62
CA VAL A 126 -4.75 5.01 16.29
C VAL A 126 -3.37 4.64 15.77
N THR A 127 -2.73 5.58 15.07
CA THR A 127 -1.40 5.36 14.49
C THR A 127 -0.37 6.13 15.30
N ILE A 128 0.63 5.40 15.80
CA ILE A 128 1.77 5.96 16.54
C ILE A 128 2.95 6.06 15.57
N LYS A 129 3.61 7.21 15.50
CA LYS A 129 4.90 7.38 14.82
C LYS A 129 6.02 7.45 15.86
N ALA A 130 7.06 6.64 15.70
CA ALA A 130 8.30 6.84 16.44
C ALA A 130 9.28 7.64 15.56
N PRO A 131 9.57 8.93 15.87
CA PRO A 131 10.53 9.69 15.07
C PRO A 131 11.90 9.00 15.02
N ALA A 132 12.67 9.22 13.95
CA ALA A 132 14.03 8.69 13.84
C ALA A 132 14.94 9.05 15.04
N SER A 133 14.68 10.17 15.70
CA SER A 133 15.39 10.65 16.89
C SER A 133 14.93 10.05 18.22
N ALA A 134 13.84 9.26 18.23
CA ALA A 134 13.29 8.68 19.44
C ALA A 134 14.32 7.80 20.17
N LYS A 135 14.40 7.95 21.50
CA LYS A 135 15.26 7.11 22.33
C LYS A 135 14.60 5.76 22.54
N PRO A 136 15.35 4.64 22.46
CA PRO A 136 14.79 3.32 22.78
C PRO A 136 14.30 3.27 24.22
N GLY A 137 13.20 2.58 24.47
CA GLY A 137 12.62 2.48 25.80
C GLY A 137 11.11 2.26 25.80
N ASN A 138 10.55 2.11 26.99
CA ASN A 138 9.12 1.91 27.18
C ASN A 138 8.45 3.24 27.49
N TYR A 139 7.59 3.70 26.59
CA TYR A 139 6.81 4.91 26.74
C TYR A 139 5.36 4.59 27.08
N LYS A 140 4.68 5.55 27.71
CA LYS A 140 3.25 5.51 27.95
C LYS A 140 2.57 6.76 27.42
N ALA A 141 1.41 6.58 26.80
CA ALA A 141 0.49 7.67 26.46
C ALA A 141 -0.94 7.29 26.82
N GLU A 142 -1.81 8.29 26.90
CA GLU A 142 -3.24 8.13 27.16
C GLU A 142 -4.05 8.69 25.98
N ILE A 143 -5.00 7.89 25.50
CA ILE A 143 -6.13 8.38 24.71
C ILE A 143 -7.25 8.73 25.68
N ASN A 144 -7.64 9.99 25.66
CA ASN A 144 -8.68 10.55 26.52
C ASN A 144 -9.93 10.83 25.69
N LEU A 145 -11.01 10.14 26.04
CA LEU A 145 -12.35 10.40 25.54
C LEU A 145 -13.03 11.40 26.48
N LYS A 146 -13.24 12.62 26.00
CA LYS A 146 -13.87 13.70 26.76
C LYS A 146 -15.26 14.00 26.24
N SER A 147 -16.21 14.12 27.17
CA SER A 147 -17.54 14.67 26.97
C SER A 147 -18.11 15.04 28.34
N GLU A 148 -19.20 15.80 28.37
CA GLU A 148 -19.89 16.14 29.60
C GLU A 148 -20.29 14.88 30.39
N GLY A 149 -19.94 14.85 31.68
CA GLY A 149 -20.26 13.73 32.58
C GLY A 149 -19.37 12.49 32.47
N ILE A 150 -18.36 12.46 31.58
CA ILE A 150 -17.37 11.38 31.52
C ILE A 150 -16.24 11.65 32.51
N LYS A 151 -16.11 10.81 33.54
CA LYS A 151 -15.08 10.96 34.59
C LYS A 151 -13.81 10.13 34.34
N ASN A 152 -13.90 9.03 33.60
CA ASN A 152 -12.78 8.11 33.36
C ASN A 152 -12.79 7.57 31.92
N GLY A 153 -12.58 8.45 30.95
CA GLY A 153 -12.52 8.11 29.52
C GLY A 153 -11.14 7.70 29.02
N LYS A 154 -10.28 7.15 29.89
CA LYS A 154 -8.88 6.86 29.57
C LYS A 154 -8.69 5.48 28.95
N PHE A 155 -7.86 5.42 27.93
CA PHE A 155 -7.28 4.20 27.38
C PHE A 155 -5.75 4.37 27.27
N THR A 156 -4.99 3.43 27.82
CA THR A 156 -3.52 3.51 27.89
C THR A 156 -2.87 2.87 26.67
N LEU A 157 -1.87 3.55 26.11
CA LEU A 157 -0.96 3.02 25.11
C LEU A 157 0.39 2.77 25.78
N GLU A 158 0.88 1.53 25.74
CA GLU A 158 2.24 1.17 26.14
C GLU A 158 3.07 0.89 24.89
N VAL A 159 4.15 1.65 24.67
CA VAL A 159 4.91 1.64 23.42
C VAL A 159 6.38 1.35 23.70
N GLU A 160 6.88 0.20 23.29
CA GLU A 160 8.31 -0.11 23.28
C GLU A 160 8.93 0.45 22.00
N VAL A 161 9.74 1.51 22.12
CA VAL A 161 10.60 1.97 21.02
C VAL A 161 11.83 1.07 20.95
N LEU A 162 11.95 0.31 19.87
CA LEU A 162 13.02 -0.66 19.66
C LEU A 162 14.39 0.04 19.46
N PRO A 163 15.50 -0.64 19.78
CA PRO A 163 16.84 -0.04 19.70
C PRO A 163 17.36 0.15 18.26
N PHE A 164 16.60 -0.24 17.25
CA PHE A 164 16.98 -0.20 15.84
C PHE A 164 15.93 0.48 14.97
N ALA A 165 16.36 0.93 13.79
CA ALA A 165 15.48 1.20 12.65
C ALA A 165 15.42 -0.04 11.75
N VAL A 166 14.29 -0.24 11.07
CA VAL A 166 14.18 -1.24 10.01
C VAL A 166 14.81 -0.72 8.71
N VAL A 167 15.10 -1.62 7.77
CA VAL A 167 15.61 -1.25 6.44
C VAL A 167 14.67 -0.25 5.76
N SER A 168 15.19 0.94 5.42
CA SER A 168 14.40 2.02 4.80
C SER A 168 14.20 1.85 3.28
N ASN A 169 15.02 1.02 2.63
CA ASN A 169 14.98 0.77 1.19
C ASN A 169 14.99 -0.74 0.92
N PRO A 170 13.84 -1.43 1.02
CA PRO A 170 13.76 -2.86 0.75
C PRO A 170 14.16 -3.19 -0.70
N LYS A 171 14.49 -4.47 -0.96
CA LYS A 171 14.80 -4.95 -2.31
C LYS A 171 13.60 -4.72 -3.24
N ILE A 172 12.41 -5.09 -2.79
CA ILE A 172 11.14 -5.03 -3.51
C ILE A 172 10.80 -3.58 -3.90
N ILE A 173 10.35 -3.40 -5.14
CA ILE A 173 9.66 -2.19 -5.59
C ILE A 173 8.20 -2.25 -5.14
N TYR A 174 7.78 -1.27 -4.36
CA TYR A 174 6.38 -1.04 -4.01
C TYR A 174 5.92 0.22 -4.71
N ALA A 175 4.88 0.11 -5.54
CA ALA A 175 4.27 1.25 -6.22
C ALA A 175 2.78 0.99 -6.44
N VAL A 176 1.95 2.01 -6.47
CA VAL A 176 0.56 1.89 -6.89
C VAL A 176 0.44 2.23 -8.37
N ALA A 177 -0.05 1.30 -9.17
CA ALA A 177 -0.04 1.41 -10.62
C ALA A 177 -1.02 2.47 -11.15
N MET A 178 -0.55 3.18 -12.19
CA MET A 178 -1.28 4.14 -13.00
C MET A 178 -1.92 5.24 -12.16
N THR A 179 -1.08 6.03 -11.49
CA THR A 179 -1.51 7.24 -10.78
C THR A 179 -1.70 8.41 -11.75
N TYR A 180 -2.45 9.44 -11.37
CA TYR A 180 -2.95 10.49 -12.28
C TYR A 180 -2.69 11.91 -11.78
N GLU A 181 -1.72 12.11 -10.89
CA GLU A 181 -1.47 13.36 -10.18
C GLU A 181 -1.21 14.53 -11.14
N PHE A 182 -0.52 14.27 -12.24
CA PHE A 182 -0.20 15.27 -13.27
C PHE A 182 -1.02 15.11 -14.55
N ASN A 183 -2.16 14.41 -14.48
CA ASN A 183 -3.06 14.31 -15.62
C ASN A 183 -3.64 15.70 -15.94
N GLY A 184 -3.47 16.16 -17.18
CA GLY A 184 -3.92 17.48 -17.62
C GLY A 184 -2.97 18.63 -17.30
N ILE A 185 -1.73 18.36 -16.84
CA ILE A 185 -0.72 19.40 -16.57
C ILE A 185 -0.51 20.37 -17.74
N TYR A 186 -0.61 19.86 -18.97
CA TYR A 186 -0.55 20.61 -20.23
C TYR A 186 -1.63 21.70 -20.36
N ASN A 187 -2.81 21.46 -19.78
CA ASN A 187 -3.97 22.35 -19.88
C ASN A 187 -4.10 23.26 -18.64
N ALA A 188 -3.29 23.02 -17.61
CA ALA A 188 -3.36 23.77 -16.36
C ALA A 188 -2.84 25.21 -16.55
N LYS A 189 -3.56 26.20 -16.00
CA LYS A 189 -3.19 27.62 -16.10
C LYS A 189 -2.96 28.20 -14.71
N GLY A 190 -1.79 28.80 -14.48
CA GLY A 190 -1.46 29.51 -13.23
C GLY A 190 -1.84 28.72 -11.98
N LYS A 191 -2.83 29.22 -11.23
CA LYS A 191 -3.32 28.63 -9.97
C LYS A 191 -3.76 27.16 -10.05
N ASP A 192 -4.23 26.68 -11.21
CA ASP A 192 -4.62 25.27 -11.35
C ASP A 192 -3.41 24.34 -11.37
N ALA A 193 -2.28 24.81 -11.91
CA ALA A 193 -1.02 24.07 -11.85
C ALA A 193 -0.51 24.00 -10.40
N ASP A 194 -0.56 25.11 -9.65
CA ASP A 194 -0.14 25.12 -8.24
C ASP A 194 -0.95 24.13 -7.39
N LYS A 195 -2.28 24.11 -7.56
CA LYS A 195 -3.16 23.13 -6.87
C LYS A 195 -2.87 21.69 -7.26
N MET A 196 -2.58 21.45 -8.54
CA MET A 196 -2.19 20.12 -9.02
C MET A 196 -0.89 19.67 -8.36
N TRP A 197 0.13 20.54 -8.31
CA TRP A 197 1.39 20.28 -7.62
C TRP A 197 1.21 20.03 -6.12
N GLU A 198 0.38 20.85 -5.46
CA GLU A 198 0.08 20.68 -4.03
C GLU A 198 -0.60 19.33 -3.76
N LEU A 199 -1.60 18.95 -4.55
CA LEU A 199 -2.29 17.67 -4.40
C LEU A 199 -1.37 16.49 -4.73
N ALA A 200 -0.57 16.61 -5.80
CA ALA A 200 0.41 15.60 -6.19
C ALA A 200 1.41 15.35 -5.06
N GLU A 201 1.93 16.42 -4.45
CA GLU A 201 2.87 16.33 -3.33
C GLU A 201 2.26 15.63 -2.12
N LYS A 202 1.02 15.96 -1.75
CA LYS A 202 0.32 15.29 -0.64
C LYS A 202 0.12 13.80 -0.91
N ASN A 203 -0.28 13.42 -2.12
CA ASN A 203 -0.45 12.02 -2.50
C ASN A 203 0.89 11.28 -2.49
N PHE A 204 1.96 11.89 -2.99
CA PHE A 204 3.31 11.29 -3.01
C PHE A 204 3.86 11.11 -1.60
N ILE A 205 3.64 12.09 -0.70
CA ILE A 205 3.99 11.96 0.72
C ILE A 205 3.21 10.80 1.35
N ASP A 206 1.89 10.73 1.13
CA ASP A 206 1.09 9.62 1.65
C ASP A 206 1.57 8.26 1.13
N MET A 207 1.85 8.14 -0.17
CA MET A 207 2.45 6.93 -0.74
C MET A 207 3.79 6.57 -0.09
N LYS A 208 4.65 7.56 0.13
CA LYS A 208 5.97 7.37 0.76
C LYS A 208 5.84 6.93 2.22
N GLU A 209 4.95 7.55 2.99
CA GLU A 209 4.65 7.21 4.38
C GLU A 209 4.01 5.81 4.51
N HIS A 210 3.32 5.33 3.48
CA HIS A 210 2.80 3.96 3.38
C HIS A 210 3.79 2.96 2.77
N GLY A 211 5.06 3.33 2.64
CA GLY A 211 6.14 2.42 2.28
C GLY A 211 6.38 2.23 0.78
N MET A 212 5.67 2.96 -0.09
CA MET A 212 5.98 2.93 -1.53
C MET A 212 7.43 3.38 -1.77
N THR A 213 8.13 2.65 -2.65
CA THR A 213 9.54 2.90 -2.99
C THR A 213 9.71 3.49 -4.39
N ALA A 214 8.69 3.37 -5.24
CA ALA A 214 8.58 4.00 -6.56
C ALA A 214 7.21 4.64 -6.75
N VAL A 215 7.11 5.51 -7.75
CA VAL A 215 5.83 5.99 -8.29
C VAL A 215 5.58 5.35 -9.66
N PHE A 216 4.31 5.09 -9.97
CA PHE A 216 3.91 4.46 -11.22
C PHE A 216 2.82 5.29 -11.94
N PRO A 217 3.18 6.44 -12.52
CA PRO A 217 2.21 7.34 -13.11
C PRO A 217 1.77 6.90 -14.51
N HIS A 218 0.56 7.32 -14.86
CA HIS A 218 -0.07 7.11 -16.17
C HIS A 218 0.23 8.30 -17.08
N ALA A 219 0.71 8.05 -18.30
CA ALA A 219 0.96 9.11 -19.26
C ALA A 219 -0.32 9.82 -19.72
N THR A 220 -0.20 11.09 -20.02
CA THR A 220 -1.16 11.81 -20.86
C THR A 220 -1.00 11.36 -22.32
N ALA A 221 -2.02 11.52 -23.15
CA ALA A 221 -1.98 11.05 -24.55
C ALA A 221 -1.14 11.94 -25.50
N ALA A 222 -0.31 12.82 -24.96
CA ALA A 222 0.47 13.81 -25.71
C ALA A 222 1.97 13.53 -25.57
N CYS A 223 2.69 13.54 -26.69
CA CYS A 223 4.13 13.72 -26.73
C CYS A 223 4.41 14.99 -27.51
N LEU A 224 5.00 15.97 -26.83
CA LEU A 224 5.38 17.24 -27.44
C LEU A 224 6.78 17.15 -28.00
N GLU A 225 7.18 18.18 -28.74
CA GLU A 225 8.56 18.38 -29.13
C GLU A 225 9.09 19.63 -28.42
N GLN A 226 10.30 19.52 -27.86
CA GLN A 226 11.04 20.66 -27.35
C GLN A 226 12.50 20.49 -27.75
N ASP A 227 13.06 21.50 -28.40
CA ASP A 227 14.47 21.52 -28.86
C ASP A 227 14.89 20.29 -29.68
N GLY A 228 13.98 19.77 -30.53
CA GLY A 228 14.22 18.59 -31.38
C GLY A 228 14.18 17.25 -30.62
N HIS A 229 13.69 17.25 -29.38
CA HIS A 229 13.57 16.06 -28.54
C HIS A 229 12.11 15.82 -28.09
N PRO A 230 11.73 14.57 -27.81
CA PRO A 230 10.41 14.28 -27.24
C PRO A 230 10.31 14.90 -25.84
N TYR A 231 9.20 15.62 -25.60
CA TYR A 231 8.91 16.29 -24.35
C TYR A 231 7.60 15.76 -23.73
N LEU A 232 7.72 15.28 -22.50
CA LEU A 232 6.67 14.70 -21.66
C LEU A 232 6.66 15.44 -20.30
N PRO A 233 6.01 16.61 -20.18
CA PRO A 233 5.95 17.37 -18.93
C PRO A 233 5.34 16.62 -17.76
N ASP A 234 4.44 15.67 -18.02
CA ASP A 234 3.92 14.77 -16.98
C ASP A 234 5.01 13.84 -16.43
N LEU A 235 5.81 13.19 -17.29
CA LEU A 235 6.94 12.37 -16.83
C LEU A 235 7.96 13.22 -16.06
N GLU A 236 8.32 14.38 -16.57
CA GLU A 236 9.28 15.28 -15.92
C GLU A 236 8.77 15.82 -14.57
N ALA A 237 7.48 16.18 -14.48
CA ALA A 237 6.87 16.59 -13.22
C ALA A 237 6.88 15.45 -12.19
N ASN A 238 6.56 14.23 -12.61
CA ASN A 238 6.63 13.04 -11.76
C ASN A 238 8.06 12.76 -11.28
N LEU A 239 9.07 12.82 -12.17
CA LEU A 239 10.48 12.62 -11.81
C LEU A 239 10.95 13.67 -10.79
N LYS A 240 10.62 14.94 -11.03
CA LYS A 240 10.96 16.05 -10.14
C LYS A 240 10.32 15.90 -8.77
N LEU A 241 9.02 15.59 -8.72
CA LEU A 241 8.32 15.42 -7.45
C LEU A 241 8.76 14.15 -6.71
N ALA A 242 8.98 13.05 -7.42
CA ALA A 242 9.48 11.80 -6.85
C ALA A 242 10.84 12.01 -6.16
N LYS A 243 11.75 12.76 -6.81
CA LYS A 243 13.04 13.16 -6.21
C LYS A 243 12.84 14.07 -4.98
N LYS A 244 11.95 15.07 -5.06
CA LYS A 244 11.63 15.98 -3.94
C LYS A 244 11.14 15.23 -2.69
N VAL A 245 10.24 14.28 -2.87
CA VAL A 245 9.63 13.49 -1.77
C VAL A 245 10.56 12.35 -1.28
N GLY A 246 11.59 12.00 -2.05
CA GLY A 246 12.59 11.01 -1.65
C GLY A 246 12.26 9.58 -2.05
N PHE A 247 11.60 9.38 -3.20
CA PHE A 247 11.52 8.07 -3.84
C PHE A 247 12.90 7.68 -4.38
N THR A 248 13.29 6.43 -4.16
CA THR A 248 14.67 5.95 -4.36
C THR A 248 14.80 4.97 -5.53
N LYS A 249 13.68 4.48 -6.06
CA LYS A 249 13.63 3.52 -7.17
C LYS A 249 13.19 4.24 -8.47
N PRO A 250 13.45 3.65 -9.65
CA PRO A 250 12.99 4.18 -10.93
C PRO A 250 11.48 4.46 -10.96
N VAL A 251 11.08 5.48 -11.71
CA VAL A 251 9.66 5.73 -12.02
C VAL A 251 9.19 4.63 -12.98
N ILE A 252 8.07 3.97 -12.68
CA ILE A 252 7.46 3.03 -13.63
C ILE A 252 6.50 3.83 -14.50
N TRP A 253 6.76 3.96 -15.79
CA TRP A 253 6.03 4.84 -16.68
C TRP A 253 5.09 4.07 -17.59
N TYR A 254 3.78 4.27 -17.44
CA TYR A 254 2.81 3.72 -18.38
C TYR A 254 2.63 4.64 -19.59
N GLU A 255 3.25 4.28 -20.71
CA GLU A 255 3.32 5.08 -21.94
C GLU A 255 2.15 4.84 -22.91
N GLY A 256 1.26 3.90 -22.61
CA GLY A 256 0.28 3.43 -23.57
C GLY A 256 -0.52 4.53 -24.28
N PRO A 257 -0.97 5.60 -23.60
CA PRO A 257 -1.64 6.74 -24.24
C PRO A 257 -0.76 7.51 -25.24
N VAL A 258 0.52 7.71 -24.93
CA VAL A 258 1.48 8.37 -25.82
C VAL A 258 1.74 7.51 -27.05
N LEU A 259 1.90 6.21 -26.84
CA LEU A 259 2.22 5.24 -27.90
C LEU A 259 0.99 4.72 -28.64
N LYS A 260 -0.19 5.27 -28.36
CA LYS A 260 -1.47 4.83 -28.94
C LYS A 260 -1.65 3.33 -28.80
N SER A 261 -1.41 2.77 -27.62
CA SER A 261 -1.56 1.34 -27.31
C SER A 261 -2.52 1.10 -26.14
N ALA A 262 -3.10 2.16 -25.57
CA ALA A 262 -4.05 2.05 -24.48
C ALA A 262 -5.32 1.29 -24.90
N LYS A 263 -6.01 0.68 -23.93
CA LYS A 263 -7.28 -0.02 -24.14
C LYS A 263 -8.27 0.86 -24.93
N VAL A 264 -9.09 0.25 -25.80
CA VAL A 264 -9.97 0.94 -26.78
C VAL A 264 -10.80 2.09 -26.20
N LYS A 265 -11.23 1.98 -24.94
CA LYS A 265 -12.07 2.98 -24.26
C LYS A 265 -11.30 4.18 -23.67
N ASN A 266 -9.97 4.14 -23.68
CA ASN A 266 -9.12 5.16 -23.06
C ASN A 266 -8.65 6.22 -24.08
N LEU A 267 -8.13 7.35 -23.59
CA LEU A 267 -7.43 8.32 -24.45
C LEU A 267 -6.11 7.72 -24.97
N GLY A 268 -5.73 8.09 -26.20
CA GLY A 268 -4.55 7.52 -26.86
C GLY A 268 -4.71 6.01 -27.06
N ASN A 269 -5.87 5.59 -27.56
CA ASN A 269 -6.17 4.18 -27.67
C ASN A 269 -5.54 3.53 -28.90
N ILE A 270 -5.48 2.21 -28.80
CA ILE A 270 -4.89 1.28 -29.74
C ILE A 270 -5.45 1.28 -31.17
N LYS A 271 -6.62 1.89 -31.42
CA LYS A 271 -7.11 2.06 -32.80
C LYS A 271 -6.32 3.12 -33.58
N GLU A 272 -5.67 4.04 -32.88
CA GLU A 272 -4.80 5.06 -33.47
C GLU A 272 -3.36 4.56 -33.68
N TYR A 273 -3.07 3.32 -33.26
CA TYR A 273 -1.75 2.72 -33.40
C TYR A 273 -1.33 2.63 -34.87
N LYS A 274 -0.06 2.96 -35.11
CA LYS A 274 0.61 2.88 -36.41
C LYS A 274 1.98 2.26 -36.20
N SER A 275 2.19 1.05 -36.73
CA SER A 275 3.49 0.35 -36.67
C SER A 275 4.63 1.13 -37.33
N SER A 276 4.31 2.04 -38.26
CA SER A 276 5.28 2.93 -38.91
C SER A 276 5.72 4.14 -38.07
N VAL A 277 5.06 4.41 -36.93
CA VAL A 277 5.29 5.64 -36.14
C VAL A 277 5.66 5.31 -34.70
N HIS A 278 4.81 4.54 -34.01
CA HIS A 278 4.86 4.45 -32.55
C HIS A 278 6.06 3.64 -32.02
N PRO A 279 6.53 2.57 -32.68
CA PRO A 279 7.79 1.93 -32.27
C PRO A 279 9.01 2.86 -32.33
N ALA A 280 9.11 3.68 -33.39
CA ALA A 280 10.18 4.67 -33.51
C ALA A 280 10.06 5.77 -32.44
N LEU A 281 8.83 6.19 -32.14
CA LEU A 281 8.57 7.13 -31.04
C LEU A 281 8.98 6.54 -29.68
N ALA A 282 8.61 5.30 -29.38
CA ALA A 282 8.98 4.62 -28.14
C ALA A 282 10.51 4.58 -27.97
N LYS A 283 11.24 4.25 -29.04
CA LYS A 283 12.71 4.27 -29.08
C LYS A 283 13.28 5.65 -28.75
N ASN A 284 12.72 6.70 -29.35
CA ASN A 284 13.20 8.07 -29.19
C ASN A 284 12.93 8.59 -27.77
N ILE A 285 11.74 8.33 -27.23
CA ILE A 285 11.39 8.66 -25.83
C ILE A 285 12.36 7.96 -24.87
N THR A 286 12.56 6.66 -25.05
CA THR A 286 13.46 5.85 -24.21
C THR A 286 14.88 6.41 -24.19
N ARG A 287 15.49 6.63 -25.37
CA ARG A 287 16.86 7.15 -25.48
C ARG A 287 17.01 8.51 -24.80
N TYR A 288 16.04 9.39 -25.00
CA TYR A 288 16.08 10.73 -24.45
C TYR A 288 15.92 10.70 -22.93
N TYR A 289 14.90 10.01 -22.40
CA TYR A 289 14.60 10.04 -20.97
C TYR A 289 15.58 9.25 -20.11
N ASP A 290 16.23 8.21 -20.65
CA ASP A 290 17.33 7.54 -19.94
C ASP A 290 18.55 8.46 -19.81
N ALA A 291 18.90 9.18 -20.89
CA ALA A 291 19.99 10.16 -20.88
C ALA A 291 19.66 11.36 -19.97
N TYR A 292 18.43 11.86 -20.03
CA TYR A 292 17.92 12.92 -19.16
C TYR A 292 17.97 12.51 -17.68
N CYS A 293 17.49 11.32 -17.33
CA CYS A 293 17.55 10.81 -15.96
C CYS A 293 19.00 10.71 -15.45
N LYS A 294 19.92 10.22 -16.28
CA LYS A 294 21.34 10.17 -15.92
C LYS A 294 21.94 11.55 -15.71
N LYS A 295 21.61 12.53 -16.57
CA LYS A 295 22.09 13.91 -16.49
C LYS A 295 21.59 14.62 -15.22
N GLU A 296 20.29 14.49 -14.93
CA GLU A 296 19.62 15.18 -13.82
C GLU A 296 19.71 14.42 -12.47
N GLY A 297 20.29 13.22 -12.50
CA GLY A 297 20.46 12.37 -11.32
C GLY A 297 19.13 11.82 -10.78
N TYR A 298 18.23 11.38 -11.67
CA TYR A 298 17.05 10.60 -11.31
C TYR A 298 17.38 9.10 -11.31
N PRO A 299 16.67 8.26 -10.52
CA PRO A 299 16.90 6.81 -10.48
C PRO A 299 16.67 6.07 -11.81
N GLY A 300 16.02 6.69 -12.78
CA GLY A 300 15.70 6.12 -14.10
C GLY A 300 14.20 5.91 -14.33
N VAL A 301 13.87 5.31 -15.48
CA VAL A 301 12.50 4.99 -15.89
C VAL A 301 12.40 3.51 -16.26
N ILE A 302 11.33 2.85 -15.83
CA ILE A 302 10.94 1.51 -16.27
C ILE A 302 9.70 1.67 -17.16
N TYR A 303 9.80 1.25 -18.41
CA TYR A 303 8.79 1.53 -19.44
C TYR A 303 7.74 0.41 -19.54
N LEU A 304 6.46 0.77 -19.41
CA LEU A 304 5.30 -0.07 -19.71
C LEU A 304 4.60 0.52 -20.95
N PRO A 305 4.95 0.06 -22.17
CA PRO A 305 4.39 0.59 -23.40
C PRO A 305 2.97 0.13 -23.70
N ILE A 306 2.49 -0.94 -23.07
CA ILE A 306 1.14 -1.51 -23.27
C ILE A 306 0.74 -2.33 -22.05
N ASP A 307 -0.51 -2.18 -21.60
CA ASP A 307 -1.07 -2.85 -20.40
C ASP A 307 -1.87 -4.10 -20.77
N GLU A 308 -1.56 -5.26 -20.20
CA GLU A 308 -2.32 -6.51 -20.33
C GLU A 308 -2.72 -6.87 -21.78
N PRO A 309 -1.77 -7.09 -22.72
CA PRO A 309 -2.09 -7.56 -24.06
C PRO A 309 -2.54 -9.04 -23.98
N GLY A 310 -3.85 -9.33 -24.12
CA GLY A 310 -4.34 -10.70 -24.10
C GLY A 310 -3.98 -11.51 -25.36
N LEU A 311 -4.00 -12.84 -25.26
CA LEU A 311 -3.75 -13.75 -26.39
C LEU A 311 -4.91 -13.85 -27.40
N ASN A 312 -6.13 -13.43 -27.00
CA ASN A 312 -7.35 -13.44 -27.81
C ASN A 312 -8.05 -12.07 -27.72
N ASP A 313 -7.30 -11.02 -28.02
CA ASP A 313 -7.65 -9.63 -27.75
C ASP A 313 -7.56 -8.79 -29.04
N GLY A 314 -8.41 -9.14 -30.03
CA GLY A 314 -8.66 -8.31 -31.21
C GLY A 314 -9.35 -6.99 -30.83
N LEU A 315 -9.18 -5.92 -31.64
CA LEU A 315 -9.70 -4.59 -31.29
C LEU A 315 -11.13 -4.33 -31.78
N ALA A 316 -11.58 -5.14 -32.74
CA ALA A 316 -12.92 -5.14 -33.33
C ALA A 316 -13.27 -6.56 -33.83
N ASP A 317 -14.55 -6.80 -34.13
CA ASP A 317 -15.00 -8.06 -34.72
C ASP A 317 -14.24 -8.34 -36.03
N GLY A 318 -13.64 -9.53 -36.12
CA GLY A 318 -12.84 -9.94 -37.28
C GLY A 318 -11.35 -9.55 -37.23
N ASP A 319 -10.90 -8.80 -36.23
CA ASP A 319 -9.46 -8.59 -36.01
C ASP A 319 -8.76 -9.92 -35.69
N ALA A 320 -7.49 -10.02 -36.08
CA ALA A 320 -6.64 -11.11 -35.64
C ALA A 320 -6.58 -11.15 -34.10
N PRO A 321 -6.76 -12.33 -33.47
CA PRO A 321 -6.87 -12.45 -32.01
C PRO A 321 -5.57 -12.05 -31.28
N ASP A 322 -4.43 -12.02 -31.97
CA ASP A 322 -3.11 -11.70 -31.43
C ASP A 322 -2.66 -10.25 -31.69
N LYS A 323 -3.55 -9.37 -32.15
CA LYS A 323 -3.17 -8.00 -32.59
C LYS A 323 -2.48 -7.18 -31.49
N ARG A 324 -2.99 -7.21 -30.25
CA ARG A 324 -2.33 -6.52 -29.11
C ARG A 324 -0.99 -7.13 -28.75
N GLN A 325 -0.83 -8.44 -28.95
CA GLN A 325 0.43 -9.16 -28.75
C GLN A 325 1.48 -8.74 -29.80
N LYS A 326 1.10 -8.60 -31.07
CA LYS A 326 1.97 -8.05 -32.11
C LYS A 326 2.43 -6.63 -31.79
N ILE A 327 1.51 -5.77 -31.36
CA ILE A 327 1.82 -4.38 -30.95
C ILE A 327 2.76 -4.37 -29.74
N ALA A 328 2.53 -5.23 -28.75
CA ALA A 328 3.42 -5.37 -27.60
C ALA A 328 4.85 -5.73 -28.06
N TYR A 329 4.99 -6.73 -28.94
CA TYR A 329 6.28 -7.13 -29.46
C TYR A 329 7.01 -5.99 -30.19
N GLU A 330 6.32 -5.26 -31.08
CA GLU A 330 6.89 -4.13 -31.81
C GLU A 330 7.43 -3.04 -30.87
N LEU A 331 6.65 -2.67 -29.85
CA LEU A 331 7.03 -1.63 -28.89
C LEU A 331 8.19 -2.08 -27.98
N TYR A 332 8.09 -3.26 -27.38
CA TYR A 332 9.16 -3.76 -26.49
C TYR A 332 10.48 -3.97 -27.23
N LYS A 333 10.43 -4.43 -28.49
CA LYS A 333 11.64 -4.60 -29.31
C LYS A 333 12.41 -3.28 -29.46
N GLU A 334 11.72 -2.19 -29.76
CA GLU A 334 12.38 -0.89 -29.97
C GLU A 334 12.85 -0.25 -28.66
N ILE A 335 12.10 -0.41 -27.56
CA ILE A 335 12.55 0.06 -26.23
C ILE A 335 13.81 -0.70 -25.79
N LYS A 336 13.86 -2.02 -25.97
CA LYS A 336 15.06 -2.81 -25.67
C LYS A 336 16.23 -2.45 -26.58
N ALA A 337 15.98 -2.20 -27.87
CA ALA A 337 17.01 -1.72 -28.79
C ALA A 337 17.54 -0.31 -28.44
N ALA A 338 16.78 0.48 -27.69
CA ALA A 338 17.22 1.75 -27.11
C ALA A 338 18.00 1.60 -25.80
N GLY A 339 18.01 0.41 -25.19
CA GLY A 339 18.65 0.13 -23.91
C GLY A 339 17.74 0.32 -22.68
N GLY A 340 16.45 0.62 -22.89
CA GLY A 340 15.50 0.87 -21.81
C GLY A 340 15.15 -0.37 -21.01
N GLU A 341 14.82 -0.17 -19.73
CA GLU A 341 14.30 -1.20 -18.84
C GLU A 341 12.78 -1.34 -18.99
N THR A 342 12.28 -2.55 -19.20
CA THR A 342 10.88 -2.79 -19.60
C THR A 342 10.08 -3.55 -18.56
N LEU A 343 8.80 -3.23 -18.42
CA LEU A 343 7.87 -3.91 -17.52
C LEU A 343 6.59 -4.25 -18.24
N LEU A 344 6.02 -5.42 -17.95
CA LEU A 344 4.70 -5.82 -18.41
C LEU A 344 3.82 -6.32 -17.25
N THR A 345 2.61 -5.76 -17.17
CA THR A 345 1.48 -6.30 -16.40
C THR A 345 0.68 -7.26 -17.29
N CYS A 346 0.66 -8.55 -16.97
CA CYS A 346 -0.15 -9.51 -17.74
C CYS A 346 -0.43 -10.82 -16.99
N THR A 347 -0.95 -11.81 -17.71
CA THR A 347 -1.09 -13.19 -17.24
C THR A 347 0.14 -14.03 -17.65
N PRO A 348 0.40 -15.18 -17.01
CA PRO A 348 1.52 -16.06 -17.39
C PRO A 348 1.47 -16.58 -18.81
N GLU A 349 0.29 -16.66 -19.42
CA GLU A 349 0.14 -17.07 -20.81
C GLU A 349 0.54 -15.93 -21.76
N SER A 350 0.20 -14.69 -21.39
CA SER A 350 0.39 -13.50 -22.21
C SER A 350 1.85 -13.02 -22.27
N ILE A 351 2.70 -13.39 -21.31
CA ILE A 351 4.12 -12.98 -21.30
C ILE A 351 4.94 -13.69 -22.38
N LYS A 352 4.55 -14.91 -22.79
CA LYS A 352 5.35 -15.81 -23.64
C LYS A 352 5.81 -15.17 -24.96
N ASN A 353 5.00 -14.28 -25.54
CA ASN A 353 5.33 -13.61 -26.79
C ASN A 353 6.45 -12.56 -26.66
N VAL A 354 6.64 -12.00 -25.46
CA VAL A 354 7.58 -10.90 -25.19
C VAL A 354 8.54 -11.20 -24.04
N GLU A 355 8.61 -12.46 -23.59
CA GLU A 355 9.38 -12.90 -22.41
C GLU A 355 10.89 -12.60 -22.51
N ASN A 356 11.44 -12.50 -23.72
CA ASN A 356 12.85 -12.14 -23.96
C ASN A 356 13.06 -10.62 -24.16
N LEU A 357 11.99 -9.84 -24.16
CA LEU A 357 12.00 -8.38 -24.36
C LEU A 357 11.53 -7.61 -23.11
N VAL A 358 11.03 -8.32 -22.09
CA VAL A 358 10.50 -7.73 -20.85
C VAL A 358 11.40 -8.07 -19.67
N ASP A 359 11.94 -7.05 -18.99
CA ASP A 359 12.78 -7.23 -17.81
C ASP A 359 11.98 -7.51 -16.53
N TRP A 360 10.79 -6.90 -16.38
CA TRP A 360 9.91 -7.05 -15.23
C TRP A 360 8.59 -7.72 -15.60
N TRP A 361 8.40 -8.93 -15.08
CA TRP A 361 7.21 -9.74 -15.27
C TRP A 361 6.28 -9.52 -14.07
N VAL A 362 5.36 -8.56 -14.18
CA VAL A 362 4.36 -8.31 -13.12
C VAL A 362 3.07 -9.04 -13.44
N MET A 363 2.71 -10.02 -12.60
CA MET A 363 1.74 -11.05 -12.95
C MET A 363 0.45 -10.94 -12.14
N ALA A 364 -0.69 -11.23 -12.79
CA ALA A 364 -1.98 -11.39 -12.08
C ALA A 364 -1.94 -12.55 -11.08
N TRP A 365 -1.17 -13.58 -11.39
CA TRP A 365 -0.90 -14.72 -10.51
C TRP A 365 0.46 -15.35 -10.81
N ILE A 366 1.05 -15.95 -9.78
CA ILE A 366 2.34 -16.65 -9.88
C ILE A 366 2.12 -18.15 -9.69
N THR A 367 2.84 -18.93 -10.49
CA THR A 367 3.02 -20.38 -10.31
C THR A 367 4.51 -20.68 -10.10
N PRO A 368 4.87 -21.80 -9.46
CA PRO A 368 6.26 -22.22 -9.32
C PRO A 368 7.00 -22.34 -10.67
N GLU A 369 6.30 -22.83 -11.71
CA GLU A 369 6.84 -22.92 -13.07
C GLU A 369 7.18 -21.54 -13.66
N LEU A 370 6.27 -20.56 -13.51
CA LEU A 370 6.51 -19.19 -13.96
C LEU A 370 7.70 -18.55 -13.24
N ALA A 371 7.80 -18.76 -11.93
CA ALA A 371 8.91 -18.23 -11.14
C ALA A 371 10.25 -18.85 -11.56
N ALA A 372 10.27 -20.16 -11.81
CA ALA A 372 11.45 -20.83 -12.35
C ALA A 372 11.84 -20.31 -13.74
N ASN A 373 10.86 -20.09 -14.63
CA ASN A 373 11.11 -19.54 -15.96
C ASN A 373 11.65 -18.11 -15.91
N ALA A 374 11.04 -17.23 -15.10
CA ALA A 374 11.52 -15.86 -14.90
C ALA A 374 12.99 -15.85 -14.43
N LYS A 375 13.32 -16.70 -13.44
CA LYS A 375 14.69 -16.86 -12.96
C LYS A 375 15.65 -17.35 -14.05
N ALA A 376 15.26 -18.34 -14.85
CA ALA A 376 16.08 -18.87 -15.94
C ALA A 376 16.40 -17.81 -17.02
N LYS A 377 15.50 -16.84 -17.20
CA LYS A 377 15.67 -15.72 -18.13
C LYS A 377 16.26 -14.46 -17.50
N ASN A 378 16.63 -14.52 -16.22
CA ASN A 378 17.09 -13.36 -15.45
C ASN A 378 16.06 -12.19 -15.46
N ALA A 379 14.77 -12.53 -15.56
CA ALA A 379 13.68 -11.58 -15.44
C ALA A 379 13.33 -11.35 -13.96
N LYS A 380 12.95 -10.11 -13.65
CA LYS A 380 12.44 -9.71 -12.34
C LYS A 380 10.97 -10.07 -12.25
N LEU A 381 10.55 -10.61 -11.11
CA LEU A 381 9.18 -11.14 -10.94
C LEU A 381 8.38 -10.28 -9.97
N GLY A 382 7.15 -9.92 -10.33
CA GLY A 382 6.27 -9.15 -9.46
C GLY A 382 4.80 -9.58 -9.54
N ILE A 383 3.99 -8.96 -8.68
CA ILE A 383 2.53 -9.15 -8.65
C ILE A 383 1.79 -7.82 -8.59
N TYR A 384 0.54 -7.80 -9.05
CA TYR A 384 -0.38 -6.67 -8.83
C TYR A 384 -1.64 -7.12 -8.06
N PRO A 385 -1.60 -7.16 -6.72
CA PRO A 385 -2.72 -7.64 -5.91
C PRO A 385 -3.82 -6.57 -5.80
N ASN A 386 -4.54 -6.28 -6.90
CA ASN A 386 -5.53 -5.20 -6.99
C ASN A 386 -6.59 -5.27 -5.88
N GLY A 387 -7.01 -6.48 -5.49
CA GLY A 387 -7.99 -6.69 -4.41
C GLY A 387 -7.60 -5.97 -3.11
N ALA A 388 -6.30 -5.94 -2.79
CA ALA A 388 -5.79 -5.32 -1.58
C ALA A 388 -6.17 -3.83 -1.50
N VAL A 389 -5.88 -3.04 -2.54
CA VAL A 389 -6.16 -1.59 -2.54
C VAL A 389 -7.60 -1.24 -2.94
N MET A 390 -8.39 -2.23 -3.38
CA MET A 390 -9.80 -2.06 -3.75
C MET A 390 -10.77 -2.49 -2.64
N GLY A 391 -10.28 -2.70 -1.42
CA GLY A 391 -11.10 -2.96 -0.25
C GLY A 391 -11.38 -4.44 0.03
N GLN A 392 -10.63 -5.36 -0.56
CA GLN A 392 -10.79 -6.81 -0.36
C GLN A 392 -9.72 -7.36 0.57
N GLY A 393 -10.17 -8.12 1.58
CA GLY A 393 -9.28 -8.85 2.47
C GLY A 393 -8.42 -7.96 3.36
N THR A 394 -8.11 -8.44 4.55
CA THR A 394 -7.24 -7.78 5.51
C THR A 394 -5.95 -8.58 5.68
N VAL A 395 -6.09 -9.88 5.93
CA VAL A 395 -5.00 -10.86 5.97
C VAL A 395 -4.31 -10.95 4.61
N SER A 396 -5.08 -11.12 3.53
CA SER A 396 -4.50 -11.22 2.19
C SER A 396 -3.79 -9.93 1.77
N THR A 397 -4.27 -8.77 2.20
CA THR A 397 -3.60 -7.48 1.98
C THR A 397 -2.23 -7.44 2.67
N ARG A 398 -2.17 -7.59 4.00
CA ARG A 398 -0.89 -7.54 4.74
C ARG A 398 0.08 -8.62 4.26
N LEU A 399 -0.42 -9.82 3.99
CA LEU A 399 0.39 -10.93 3.48
C LEU A 399 1.01 -10.63 2.11
N SER A 400 0.23 -10.12 1.16
CA SER A 400 0.69 -9.91 -0.22
C SER A 400 1.82 -8.90 -0.31
N PHE A 401 1.79 -7.86 0.52
CA PHE A 401 2.82 -6.82 0.57
C PHE A 401 4.02 -7.20 1.43
N GLY A 402 3.82 -8.07 2.44
CA GLY A 402 4.87 -8.52 3.35
C GLY A 402 5.39 -9.92 3.03
N TYR A 403 4.99 -10.88 3.87
CA TYR A 403 5.55 -12.23 3.87
C TYR A 403 5.46 -12.95 2.53
N TYR A 404 4.38 -12.80 1.75
CA TYR A 404 4.25 -13.45 0.45
C TYR A 404 5.31 -12.96 -0.54
N ALA A 405 5.43 -11.64 -0.67
CA ALA A 405 6.37 -11.02 -1.60
C ALA A 405 7.83 -11.33 -1.20
N TRP A 406 8.14 -11.25 0.10
CA TRP A 406 9.46 -11.58 0.61
C TRP A 406 9.81 -13.07 0.43
N ALA A 407 8.92 -13.98 0.83
CA ALA A 407 9.21 -15.42 0.83
C ALA A 407 9.37 -15.98 -0.59
N ASN A 408 8.60 -15.46 -1.55
CA ASN A 408 8.71 -15.83 -2.96
C ASN A 408 9.79 -15.04 -3.70
N ASN A 409 10.59 -14.22 -3.00
CA ASN A 409 11.67 -13.40 -3.58
C ASN A 409 11.20 -12.55 -4.77
N LEU A 410 10.03 -11.93 -4.63
CA LEU A 410 9.53 -11.00 -5.63
C LEU A 410 10.41 -9.74 -5.67
N ASP A 411 10.42 -9.11 -6.84
CA ASP A 411 11.11 -7.86 -7.08
C ASP A 411 10.14 -6.68 -7.10
N ALA A 412 8.83 -6.90 -7.33
CA ALA A 412 7.83 -5.84 -7.33
C ALA A 412 6.45 -6.27 -6.80
N VAL A 413 5.76 -5.35 -6.12
CA VAL A 413 4.34 -5.45 -5.78
C VAL A 413 3.66 -4.15 -6.22
N THR A 414 2.85 -4.22 -7.27
CA THR A 414 2.31 -3.02 -7.94
C THR A 414 0.80 -3.09 -8.19
N PRO A 415 -0.07 -3.01 -7.16
CA PRO A 415 -1.52 -3.08 -7.38
C PRO A 415 -2.03 -1.86 -8.19
N TRP A 416 -3.06 -2.08 -8.99
CA TRP A 416 -3.94 -1.02 -9.46
C TRP A 416 -5.09 -0.86 -8.44
N THR A 417 -5.26 0.29 -7.78
CA THR A 417 -4.62 1.61 -7.96
C THR A 417 -4.51 2.35 -6.62
N TYR A 418 -3.94 3.57 -6.61
CA TYR A 418 -3.93 4.44 -5.44
C TYR A 418 -5.38 4.67 -4.93
N PRO A 419 -5.70 4.36 -3.66
CA PRO A 419 -7.08 4.26 -3.22
C PRO A 419 -7.77 5.62 -3.02
N VAL A 420 -7.05 6.73 -3.17
CA VAL A 420 -7.58 8.07 -2.92
C VAL A 420 -7.99 8.73 -4.24
N SER A 421 -9.23 9.19 -4.27
CA SER A 421 -9.80 9.97 -5.35
C SER A 421 -9.47 11.46 -5.21
N ALA A 422 -9.31 12.17 -6.33
CA ALA A 422 -9.20 13.63 -6.36
C ALA A 422 -10.51 14.37 -6.01
N ALA A 423 -11.57 13.67 -5.63
CA ALA A 423 -12.81 14.28 -5.16
C ALA A 423 -12.64 14.83 -3.74
N ASN A 424 -13.07 16.08 -3.51
CA ASN A 424 -13.01 16.72 -2.19
C ASN A 424 -14.15 16.27 -1.27
N ALA A 425 -13.87 16.24 0.03
CA ALA A 425 -14.84 16.07 1.10
C ALA A 425 -15.83 17.26 1.19
N PRO A 426 -17.06 17.03 1.71
CA PRO A 426 -17.64 15.71 1.88
C PRO A 426 -17.88 15.07 0.51
N LEU A 427 -17.60 13.77 0.38
CA LEU A 427 -18.14 13.01 -0.73
C LEU A 427 -19.65 13.19 -0.67
N ASN A 428 -20.20 14.01 -1.57
CA ASN A 428 -21.62 14.27 -1.61
C ASN A 428 -22.30 12.99 -2.12
N PHE A 429 -22.60 12.07 -1.20
CA PHE A 429 -23.24 10.79 -1.51
C PHE A 429 -24.62 10.99 -2.15
N MET A 430 -25.22 12.19 -2.07
CA MET A 430 -26.43 12.54 -2.82
C MET A 430 -26.25 12.46 -4.35
N ARG A 431 -25.00 12.56 -4.87
CA ARG A 431 -24.70 12.36 -6.30
C ARG A 431 -24.08 10.99 -6.63
N LYS A 432 -23.54 10.27 -5.63
CA LYS A 432 -22.80 9.01 -5.86
C LYS A 432 -23.45 7.75 -5.30
N GLY A 433 -24.46 7.88 -4.43
CA GLY A 433 -25.21 6.79 -3.78
C GLY A 433 -24.33 5.87 -2.92
N GLU A 434 -24.94 5.19 -1.96
CA GLU A 434 -24.44 3.89 -1.51
C GLU A 434 -24.48 2.93 -2.72
N GLY A 435 -23.47 2.08 -2.92
CA GLY A 435 -23.43 1.30 -4.16
C GLY A 435 -22.19 0.43 -4.40
N LYS A 436 -21.89 0.16 -5.68
CA LYS A 436 -20.81 -0.71 -6.14
C LYS A 436 -19.45 -0.36 -5.50
N THR A 437 -18.67 -1.35 -5.04
CA THR A 437 -17.27 -1.18 -4.61
C THR A 437 -16.47 -0.45 -5.69
N LYS A 438 -15.77 0.64 -5.35
CA LYS A 438 -14.94 1.38 -6.31
C LYS A 438 -13.46 1.23 -5.94
N ALA A 439 -12.59 1.36 -6.94
CA ALA A 439 -11.14 1.27 -6.75
C ALA A 439 -10.55 2.44 -5.95
N LYS A 440 -11.30 3.53 -5.77
CA LYS A 440 -10.86 4.81 -5.18
C LYS A 440 -11.87 5.32 -4.16
N ASP A 441 -12.04 4.56 -3.09
CA ASP A 441 -13.00 4.87 -2.01
C ASP A 441 -12.46 5.89 -1.00
N GLY A 442 -11.13 6.11 -0.97
CA GLY A 442 -10.51 7.23 -0.27
C GLY A 442 -10.73 8.56 -1.01
N TYR A 443 -10.48 9.67 -0.32
CA TYR A 443 -10.76 11.01 -0.84
C TYR A 443 -9.91 12.08 -0.16
N ILE A 444 -9.97 13.33 -0.62
CA ILE A 444 -9.26 14.44 0.02
C ILE A 444 -10.15 15.05 1.12
N GLY A 445 -9.67 15.00 2.36
CA GLY A 445 -10.34 15.55 3.54
C GLY A 445 -10.51 17.06 3.50
N LEU A 446 -11.27 17.61 4.46
CA LEU A 446 -11.47 19.06 4.59
C LEU A 446 -10.17 19.81 4.94
N ASP A 447 -9.21 19.11 5.54
CA ASP A 447 -7.85 19.59 5.80
C ASP A 447 -6.92 19.49 4.56
N GLY A 448 -7.47 19.06 3.42
CA GLY A 448 -6.75 18.88 2.18
C GLY A 448 -5.82 17.67 2.16
N LYS A 449 -5.85 16.78 3.17
CA LYS A 449 -5.01 15.58 3.22
C LYS A 449 -5.77 14.33 2.72
N PRO A 450 -5.06 13.30 2.25
CA PRO A 450 -5.68 12.02 1.93
C PRO A 450 -6.39 11.39 3.13
N VAL A 451 -7.67 11.06 2.95
CA VAL A 451 -8.46 10.17 3.79
C VAL A 451 -8.41 8.79 3.15
N THR A 452 -7.73 7.86 3.82
CA THR A 452 -7.38 6.54 3.31
C THR A 452 -8.41 5.48 3.72
N ILE A 453 -8.19 4.25 3.24
CA ILE A 453 -9.00 3.07 3.58
C ILE A 453 -8.20 2.14 4.47
N ILE A 454 -8.89 1.29 5.24
CA ILE A 454 -8.25 0.28 6.12
C ILE A 454 -7.17 -0.51 5.40
N GLN A 455 -7.44 -0.96 4.17
CA GLN A 455 -6.48 -1.75 3.42
C GLN A 455 -5.20 -1.00 3.07
N TRP A 456 -5.24 0.32 2.93
CA TRP A 456 -4.05 1.12 2.66
C TRP A 456 -3.11 1.15 3.86
N GLU A 457 -3.66 1.23 5.08
CA GLU A 457 -2.89 1.06 6.30
C GLU A 457 -2.32 -0.36 6.42
N LEU A 458 -3.08 -1.39 6.01
CA LEU A 458 -2.60 -2.77 5.99
C LEU A 458 -1.55 -3.04 4.90
N VAL A 459 -1.53 -2.25 3.82
CA VAL A 459 -0.43 -2.24 2.85
C VAL A 459 0.86 -1.77 3.52
N ARG A 460 0.81 -0.68 4.30
CA ARG A 460 1.96 -0.21 5.11
C ARG A 460 2.44 -1.31 6.06
N GLU A 461 1.51 -1.92 6.80
CA GLU A 461 1.83 -3.03 7.71
C GLU A 461 2.55 -4.18 7.02
N GLY A 462 2.07 -4.58 5.83
CA GLY A 462 2.72 -5.66 5.08
C GLY A 462 4.13 -5.26 4.62
N ILE A 463 4.30 -4.04 4.13
CA ILE A 463 5.62 -3.53 3.74
C ILE A 463 6.58 -3.49 4.94
N ASP A 464 6.10 -3.06 6.10
CA ASP A 464 6.90 -3.03 7.31
C ASP A 464 7.29 -4.44 7.77
N ASP A 465 6.40 -5.45 7.68
CA ASP A 465 6.76 -6.85 7.90
C ASP A 465 7.94 -7.29 7.01
N ALA A 466 7.94 -6.91 5.72
CA ALA A 466 9.06 -7.19 4.83
C ALA A 466 10.35 -6.46 5.24
N LYS A 467 10.26 -5.21 5.70
CA LYS A 467 11.42 -4.47 6.21
C LYS A 467 12.01 -5.11 7.47
N TYR A 468 11.19 -5.62 8.38
CA TYR A 468 11.65 -6.39 9.54
C TYR A 468 12.41 -7.66 9.11
N LEU A 469 11.88 -8.40 8.14
CA LEU A 469 12.54 -9.61 7.62
C LEU A 469 13.89 -9.28 6.97
N TYR A 470 13.98 -8.23 6.15
CA TYR A 470 15.27 -7.79 5.58
C TYR A 470 16.25 -7.30 6.66
N THR A 471 15.75 -6.68 7.71
CA THR A 471 16.56 -6.25 8.86
C THR A 471 17.11 -7.46 9.61
N LEU A 472 16.30 -8.52 9.81
CA LEU A 472 16.73 -9.77 10.40
C LEU A 472 17.79 -10.48 9.54
N GLU A 473 17.56 -10.61 8.23
CA GLU A 473 18.53 -11.21 7.30
C GLU A 473 19.86 -10.45 7.30
N THR A 474 19.83 -9.12 7.36
CA THR A 474 21.02 -8.27 7.45
C THR A 474 21.74 -8.47 8.78
N SER A 475 21.01 -8.49 9.89
CA SER A 475 21.56 -8.71 11.23
C SER A 475 22.22 -10.09 11.36
N VAL A 476 21.63 -11.13 10.75
CA VAL A 476 22.23 -12.48 10.67
C VAL A 476 23.56 -12.43 9.90
N LYS A 477 23.60 -11.75 8.75
CA LYS A 477 24.84 -11.63 7.95
C LYS A 477 25.93 -10.88 8.70
N GLU A 478 25.59 -9.84 9.46
CA GLU A 478 26.52 -9.07 10.27
C GLU A 478 27.03 -9.88 11.46
N ALA A 479 26.14 -10.55 12.20
CA ALA A 479 26.51 -11.40 13.33
C ALA A 479 27.44 -12.56 12.91
N LYS A 480 27.23 -13.17 11.75
CA LYS A 480 28.12 -14.22 11.20
C LYS A 480 29.54 -13.74 10.86
N LYS A 481 29.71 -12.44 10.60
CA LYS A 481 31.04 -11.85 10.36
C LYS A 481 31.78 -11.54 11.66
N SER A 482 31.07 -11.53 12.79
CA SER A 482 31.68 -11.34 14.11
C SER A 482 32.45 -12.59 14.54
N ALA A 483 33.52 -12.40 15.31
CA ALA A 483 34.26 -13.50 15.94
C ALA A 483 33.51 -14.14 17.13
N ILE A 484 32.37 -13.54 17.55
CA ILE A 484 31.56 -14.01 18.66
C ILE A 484 30.50 -14.98 18.15
N ASN A 485 30.49 -16.20 18.71
CA ASN A 485 29.43 -17.17 18.46
C ASN A 485 28.10 -16.67 19.08
N ASN A 486 27.14 -16.29 18.24
CA ASN A 486 25.82 -15.84 18.69
C ASN A 486 24.76 -16.93 18.38
N PRO A 487 24.18 -17.61 19.39
CA PRO A 487 23.18 -18.66 19.18
C PRO A 487 21.89 -18.15 18.50
N ALA A 488 21.60 -16.85 18.58
CA ALA A 488 20.46 -16.24 17.91
C ALA A 488 20.57 -16.31 16.36
N VAL A 489 21.79 -16.50 15.81
CA VAL A 489 21.98 -16.72 14.37
C VAL A 489 21.20 -17.95 13.91
N LYS A 490 21.35 -19.07 14.62
CA LYS A 490 20.68 -20.32 14.23
C LYS A 490 19.16 -20.24 14.46
N GLU A 491 18.74 -19.59 15.54
CA GLU A 491 17.32 -19.33 15.84
C GLU A 491 16.67 -18.50 14.72
N ALA A 492 17.33 -17.42 14.27
CA ALA A 492 16.86 -16.57 13.18
C ALA A 492 16.81 -17.28 11.82
N GLU A 493 17.82 -18.07 11.48
CA GLU A 493 17.83 -18.85 10.24
C GLU A 493 16.70 -19.88 10.20
N ASN A 494 16.45 -20.56 11.31
CA ASN A 494 15.36 -21.53 11.43
C ASN A 494 14.00 -20.83 11.31
N LEU A 495 13.83 -19.65 11.91
CA LEU A 495 12.59 -18.86 11.76
C LEU A 495 12.38 -18.42 10.31
N ILE A 496 13.41 -17.89 9.65
CA ILE A 496 13.36 -17.49 8.24
C ILE A 496 12.95 -18.67 7.35
N ALA A 497 13.56 -19.84 7.55
CA ALA A 497 13.22 -21.04 6.82
C ALA A 497 11.76 -21.47 7.05
N SER A 498 11.31 -21.49 8.31
CA SER A 498 9.95 -21.85 8.68
C SER A 498 8.90 -20.90 8.09
N ILE A 499 9.17 -19.59 8.04
CA ILE A 499 8.27 -18.63 7.40
C ILE A 499 8.15 -18.94 5.90
N LYS A 500 9.28 -19.16 5.21
CA LYS A 500 9.28 -19.47 3.77
C LYS A 500 8.51 -20.75 3.44
N GLU A 501 8.64 -21.79 4.27
CA GLU A 501 7.90 -23.04 4.12
C GLU A 501 6.38 -22.86 4.29
N ASN A 502 5.96 -21.94 5.15
CA ASN A 502 4.55 -21.69 5.45
C ASN A 502 3.87 -20.68 4.50
N VAL A 503 4.58 -20.14 3.51
CA VAL A 503 4.01 -19.28 2.47
C VAL A 503 3.73 -20.12 1.23
N GLU A 504 2.47 -20.15 0.79
CA GLU A 504 2.07 -20.76 -0.48
C GLU A 504 2.76 -20.05 -1.65
N ALA A 505 3.37 -20.82 -2.55
CA ALA A 505 4.05 -20.27 -3.73
C ALA A 505 3.05 -19.88 -4.83
N ALA A 506 2.00 -20.70 -5.02
CA ALA A 506 0.97 -20.45 -6.03
C ALA A 506 -0.09 -19.47 -5.52
N SER A 507 -0.04 -18.21 -5.99
CA SER A 507 -0.91 -17.14 -5.45
C SER A 507 -2.41 -17.44 -5.58
N LYS A 508 -2.84 -18.20 -6.59
CA LYS A 508 -4.25 -18.59 -6.78
C LYS A 508 -4.80 -19.52 -5.69
N ASN A 509 -3.93 -20.25 -5.01
CA ASN A 509 -4.33 -21.17 -3.93
C ASN A 509 -4.46 -20.45 -2.58
N ALA A 510 -3.97 -19.21 -2.51
CA ALA A 510 -3.91 -18.40 -1.31
C ALA A 510 -5.26 -17.70 -1.04
N LYS A 511 -6.19 -18.42 -0.40
CA LYS A 511 -7.47 -17.87 0.11
C LYS A 511 -7.44 -17.81 1.63
N TYR A 512 -7.50 -16.60 2.20
CA TYR A 512 -7.43 -16.37 3.65
C TYR A 512 -8.73 -15.84 4.24
N GLU A 513 -9.58 -15.24 3.40
CA GLU A 513 -10.89 -14.75 3.80
C GLU A 513 -11.97 -15.26 2.87
N HIS A 514 -13.19 -15.42 3.41
CA HIS A 514 -14.36 -15.66 2.60
C HIS A 514 -14.66 -14.41 1.77
N TYR A 515 -14.60 -14.55 0.45
CA TYR A 515 -14.64 -13.41 -0.46
C TYR A 515 -15.93 -12.57 -0.30
N ALA A 516 -17.07 -13.21 0.00
CA ALA A 516 -18.36 -12.55 0.09
C ALA A 516 -18.71 -11.97 1.46
N THR A 517 -17.93 -12.26 2.51
CA THR A 517 -18.19 -11.72 3.87
C THR A 517 -16.97 -10.98 4.42
N GLY A 518 -15.79 -11.24 3.88
CA GLY A 518 -14.51 -10.78 4.42
C GLY A 518 -14.12 -11.47 5.72
N GLU A 519 -14.85 -12.51 6.15
CA GLU A 519 -14.54 -13.27 7.34
C GLU A 519 -13.26 -14.08 7.13
N ILE A 520 -12.38 -14.05 8.13
CA ILE A 520 -11.11 -14.76 8.10
C ILE A 520 -11.38 -16.27 8.21
N LEU A 521 -10.73 -17.05 7.35
CA LEU A 521 -10.82 -18.51 7.36
C LEU A 521 -9.89 -19.07 8.44
N GLU A 522 -10.43 -19.34 9.62
CA GLU A 522 -9.68 -19.72 10.83
C GLU A 522 -8.76 -20.95 10.66
N GLN A 523 -9.04 -21.82 9.69
CA GLN A 523 -8.24 -23.04 9.41
C GLN A 523 -6.94 -22.76 8.64
N LYS A 524 -6.60 -21.51 8.33
CA LYS A 524 -5.37 -21.14 7.62
C LYS A 524 -4.24 -20.78 8.59
N ILE A 525 -3.01 -21.14 8.21
CA ILE A 525 -1.78 -20.83 8.95
C ILE A 525 -1.62 -19.32 9.20
N TRP A 526 -2.09 -18.52 8.24
CA TRP A 526 -2.07 -17.06 8.31
C TRP A 526 -3.39 -16.54 8.86
N ASN A 527 -3.35 -16.08 10.11
CA ASN A 527 -4.43 -15.43 10.85
C ASN A 527 -3.87 -14.24 11.63
N PRO A 528 -4.70 -13.36 12.22
CA PRO A 528 -4.23 -12.15 12.89
C PRO A 528 -3.14 -12.39 13.95
N ALA A 529 -3.31 -13.41 14.79
CA ALA A 529 -2.34 -13.73 15.84
C ALA A 529 -0.97 -14.14 15.29
N LYS A 530 -0.94 -14.80 14.11
CA LYS A 530 0.31 -15.23 13.48
C LYS A 530 1.19 -14.05 13.05
N PHE A 531 0.60 -12.98 12.51
CA PHE A 531 1.37 -11.79 12.12
C PHE A 531 2.04 -11.14 13.33
N GLU A 532 1.27 -10.92 14.40
CA GLU A 532 1.80 -10.31 15.64
C GLU A 532 2.86 -11.19 16.31
N GLN A 533 2.64 -12.51 16.34
CA GLN A 533 3.62 -13.46 16.85
C GLN A 533 4.94 -13.37 16.07
N LEU A 534 4.87 -13.38 14.74
CA LEU A 534 6.06 -13.34 13.90
C LEU A 534 6.79 -12.00 14.03
N ARG A 535 6.09 -10.86 13.97
CA ARG A 535 6.72 -9.54 14.12
C ARG A 535 7.44 -9.43 15.46
N LYS A 536 6.82 -9.87 16.55
CA LYS A 536 7.47 -9.93 17.88
C LYS A 536 8.71 -10.83 17.88
N GLN A 537 8.61 -12.06 17.37
CA GLN A 537 9.75 -12.99 17.31
C GLN A 537 10.91 -12.42 16.50
N ILE A 538 10.63 -11.78 15.36
CA ILE A 538 11.62 -11.13 14.52
C ILE A 538 12.30 -9.98 15.27
N SER A 539 11.53 -9.11 15.93
CA SER A 539 12.08 -7.99 16.72
C SER A 539 12.99 -8.45 17.86
N GLU A 540 12.60 -9.49 18.59
CA GLU A 540 13.45 -10.07 19.65
C GLU A 540 14.75 -10.64 19.11
N LEU A 541 14.70 -11.34 17.97
CA LEU A 541 15.89 -11.87 17.33
C LEU A 541 16.82 -10.77 16.82
N ILE A 542 16.28 -9.69 16.23
CA ILE A 542 17.09 -8.54 15.82
C ILE A 542 17.77 -7.92 17.06
N LYS A 543 17.06 -7.78 18.19
CA LYS A 543 17.66 -7.29 19.46
C LYS A 543 18.81 -8.18 19.91
N LYS A 544 18.64 -9.51 19.94
CA LYS A 544 19.68 -10.48 20.31
C LYS A 544 20.87 -10.52 19.35
N LEU A 545 20.67 -10.22 18.07
CA LEU A 545 21.72 -10.24 17.06
C LEU A 545 22.56 -8.95 17.06
N LYS A 546 21.96 -7.82 17.48
CA LYS A 546 22.60 -6.50 17.51
C LYS A 546 23.16 -6.10 18.87
N GLY A 547 22.64 -6.67 19.96
CA GLY A 547 23.23 -6.59 21.29
C GLY A 547 24.34 -7.61 21.45
#